data_AF-A0A4P6ZWW3-F1
#
_entry.id   AF-A0A4P6ZWW3-F1
#
_cell.length_a   1.000
_cell.length_b   1.000
_cell.length_c   1.000
_cell.angle_alpha   90.00
_cell.angle_beta   90.00
_cell.angle_gamma   90.00
#
_symmetry.space_group_name_H-M   'P 1'
#
loop_
_entity.id
_entity.type
_entity.pdbx_description
1 polymer ?
#
loop_
_entity_poly.entity_id
_entity_poly.type
_entity_poly.pdbx_seq_one_letter_code
_entity_poly.pdbx_strand_id
1 'polypeptide(L)' 'MNAWIVNFLYFPDDKSAYIPAVIEFAIFAVICVLVFRWIVRHSKKQEEKTRELEERVLRERKIEQQKDQQ' A
#
# COMPACT_ATOMS: atom_id res chain seq x y z
N MET A 1 -13.81 -22.65 -32.49
CA MET A 1 -13.13 -21.76 -31.53
C MET A 1 -14.15 -20.76 -31.02
N ASN A 2 -14.24 -20.53 -29.70
CA ASN A 2 -15.23 -19.62 -29.12
C ASN A 2 -14.95 -18.18 -29.58
N ALA A 3 -15.92 -17.55 -30.26
CA ALA A 3 -15.81 -16.20 -30.82
C ALA A 3 -15.40 -15.13 -29.78
N TRP A 4 -15.71 -15.38 -28.51
CA TRP A 4 -15.33 -14.53 -27.38
C TRP A 4 -13.80 -14.36 -27.22
N ILE A 5 -13.02 -15.40 -27.50
CA ILE A 5 -11.55 -15.37 -27.39
C ILE A 5 -10.94 -14.60 -28.56
N VAL A 6 -11.56 -14.68 -29.74
CA VAL A 6 -11.05 -14.05 -30.97
C VAL A 6 -11.25 -12.53 -30.94
N ASN A 7 -12.35 -12.05 -30.34
CA ASN A 7 -12.58 -10.61 -30.13
C ASN A 7 -11.65 -9.99 -29.08
N PHE A 8 -11.17 -10.77 -28.10
CA PHE A 8 -10.26 -10.24 -27.07
C PHE A 8 -8.85 -9.93 -27.60
N LEU A 9 -8.41 -10.62 -28.66
CA LEU A 9 -7.11 -10.42 -29.31
C LEU A 9 -7.19 -9.53 -30.56
N TYR A 10 -8.33 -8.88 -30.83
CA TYR A 10 -8.41 -7.91 -31.92
C TYR A 10 -7.70 -6.63 -31.53
N PHE A 11 -6.55 -6.39 -32.15
CA PHE A 11 -5.81 -5.15 -32.01
C PHE A 11 -6.33 -4.14 -33.03
N PRO A 12 -6.81 -2.95 -32.62
CA PRO A 12 -7.22 -1.93 -33.58
C PRO A 12 -6.05 -1.53 -34.49
N ASP A 13 -6.35 -1.44 -35.78
CA ASP A 13 -5.41 -0.99 -36.81
C ASP A 13 -5.00 0.48 -36.60
N ASP A 14 -5.93 1.32 -36.14
CA ASP A 14 -5.65 2.70 -35.72
C ASP A 14 -5.25 2.78 -34.24
N LYS A 15 -4.07 3.34 -33.97
CA LYS A 15 -3.53 3.51 -32.62
C LYS A 15 -4.35 4.48 -31.76
N SER A 16 -5.12 5.37 -32.38
CA SER A 16 -6.00 6.30 -31.65
C SER A 16 -7.03 5.57 -30.78
N ALA A 17 -7.44 4.36 -31.17
CA ALA A 17 -8.40 3.55 -30.43
C ALA A 17 -7.88 3.06 -29.06
N TYR A 18 -6.57 3.15 -28.78
CA TYR A 18 -5.99 2.82 -27.47
C TYR A 18 -5.97 4.00 -26.49
N ILE A 19 -6.23 5.23 -26.94
CA ILE A 19 -6.22 6.42 -26.08
C ILE A 19 -7.11 6.24 -24.84
N PRO A 20 -8.34 5.71 -24.94
CA PRO A 20 -9.17 5.46 -23.76
C PRO A 20 -8.51 4.53 -22.73
N ALA A 21 -7.91 3.42 -23.19
CA ALA A 21 -7.25 2.46 -22.32
C ALA A 21 -6.03 3.07 -21.61
N VAL A 22 -5.26 3.92 -22.30
CA VAL A 22 -4.11 4.63 -21.69
C VAL A 22 -4.59 5.62 -20.63
N ILE A 23 -5.69 6.34 -20.87
CA ILE A 23 -6.27 7.28 -19.90
C ILE A 23 -6.75 6.53 -18.66
N GLU A 24 -7.52 5.44 -18.84
CA GLU A 24 -8.00 4.61 -17.74
C GLU A 24 -6.83 4.07 -16.92
N PHE A 25 -5.83 3.50 -17.59
CA PHE A 25 -4.62 2.99 -16.92
C PHE A 25 -3.88 4.09 -16.16
N ALA A 26 -3.73 5.28 -16.75
CA ALA A 26 -3.07 6.40 -16.10
C ALA A 26 -3.82 6.85 -14.84
N ILE A 27 -5.15 6.95 -14.89
CA ILE A 27 -5.98 7.29 -13.73
C ILE A 27 -5.78 6.25 -12.61
N PHE A 28 -5.88 4.96 -12.94
CA PHE A 28 -5.67 3.89 -11.96
C PHE A 28 -4.25 3.90 -11.39
N ALA A 29 -3.23 4.10 -12.22
CA ALA A 29 -1.84 4.16 -11.79
C ALA A 29 -1.62 5.33 -10.81
N VAL A 30 -2.19 6.52 -11.09
CA VAL A 30 -2.13 7.67 -10.19
C VAL A 30 -2.80 7.36 -8.87
N ILE A 31 -4.00 6.77 -8.88
CA ILE A 31 -4.71 6.38 -7.65
C ILE A 31 -3.87 5.39 -6.83
N CYS A 32 -3.32 4.36 -7.46
CA CYS A 32 -2.46 3.37 -6.79
C CYS A 32 -1.26 4.03 -6.10
N VAL A 33 -0.58 4.96 -6.77
CA VAL A 33 0.54 5.71 -6.18
C VAL A 33 0.08 6.56 -4.99
N LEU A 34 -1.06 7.24 -5.10
CA LEU A 34 -1.61 8.06 -4.02
C LEU A 34 -1.98 7.22 -2.80
N VAL A 35 -2.69 6.10 -3.01
CA VAL A 35 -3.07 5.16 -1.96
C VAL A 35 -1.83 4.56 -1.29
N PHE A 36 -0.85 4.10 -2.07
CA PHE A 36 0.39 3.55 -1.52
C PHE A 36 1.12 4.58 -0.65
N ARG A 37 1.23 5.82 -1.13
CA ARG A 37 1.85 6.91 -0.36
C ARG A 37 1.07 7.25 0.91
N TRP A 38 -0.25 7.18 0.86
CA TRP A 38 -1.12 7.41 2.03
C TRP A 38 -0.92 6.32 3.09
N ILE A 39 -0.92 5.05 2.68
CA ILE A 39 -0.68 3.91 3.57
C ILE A 39 0.69 4.04 4.24
N VAL A 40 1.77 4.25 3.47
CA VAL A 40 3.13 4.38 4.03
C VAL A 40 3.22 5.51 5.05
N ARG A 41 2.60 6.67 4.76
CA ARG A 41 2.57 7.78 5.72
C ARG A 41 1.79 7.45 6.98
N HIS A 42 0.68 6.75 6.84
CA HIS A 42 -0.13 6.35 7.98
C HIS A 42 0.62 5.33 8.86
N SER A 43 1.25 4.32 8.24
CA SER A 43 2.06 3.32 8.94
C SER A 43 3.19 3.94 9.75
N LYS A 44 3.93 4.91 9.19
CA LYS A 44 5.02 5.60 9.92
C LYS A 44 4.52 6.35 11.17
N LYS A 45 3.34 6.97 11.10
CA LYS A 45 2.74 7.64 12.26
C LYS A 45 2.33 6.65 13.36
N GLN A 46 1.88 5.46 12.97
CA GLN A 46 1.52 4.42 13.92
C GLN A 46 2.76 3.78 14.54
N GLU A 47 3.79 3.53 13.74
CA GLU A 47 5.09 3.02 14.19
C GLU A 47 5.70 3.90 15.29
N GLU A 48 5.72 5.22 15.11
CA GLU A 48 6.26 6.15 16.11
C GLU A 48 5.51 6.07 17.44
N LYS A 49 4.17 6.06 17.42
CA LYS A 49 3.35 5.93 18.62
C LYS A 49 3.54 4.59 19.32
N THR A 50 3.62 3.50 18.56
CA THR A 50 3.84 2.16 19.11
C THR A 50 5.22 2.06 19.74
N ARG A 51 6.26 2.64 19.12
CA ARG A 51 7.62 2.63 19.66
C ARG A 51 7.70 3.32 21.03
N GLU A 52 7.06 4.47 21.18
CA GLU A 52 7.01 5.17 22.48
C GLU A 52 6.32 4.33 23.57
N LEU A 53 5.25 3.62 23.20
CA LEU A 53 4.53 2.74 24.11
C LEU A 53 5.38 1.53 24.51
N GLU A 54 6.01 0.86 23.54
CA GLU A 54 6.92 -0.26 23.76
C GLU A 54 8.07 0.12 24.70
N GLU A 55 8.70 1.28 24.47
CA GLU A 55 9.76 1.78 25.34
C GLU A 55 9.30 2.02 26.78
N ARG A 56 8.09 2.57 26.99
CA ARG A 56 7.52 2.77 28.32
C ARG A 56 7.30 1.45 29.05
N VAL A 57 6.64 0.50 28.38
CA VAL A 57 6.38 -0.83 28.93
C VAL A 57 7.69 -1.55 29.27
N LEU A 58 8.69 -1.51 28.38
CA LEU A 58 10.00 -2.12 28.64
C LEU A 58 10.73 -1.47 29.82
N ARG A 59 10.64 -0.14 29.98
CA ARG A 59 11.21 0.56 31.14
C ARG A 59 10.52 0.14 32.45
N GLU A 60 9.20 0.11 32.47
CA GLU A 60 8.42 -0.32 33.64
C GLU A 60 8.76 -1.75 34.05
N ARG A 61 8.79 -2.69 33.09
CA ARG A 61 9.19 -4.09 33.30
C ARG A 61 10.59 -4.22 33.90
N LYS A 62 11.57 -3.43 33.43
CA LYS A 62 12.93 -3.45 33.98
C LYS A 62 12.97 -2.95 35.42
N ILE A 63 12.19 -1.93 35.76
CA ILE A 63 12.09 -1.41 37.11
C ILE A 63 11.44 -2.45 38.05
N GLU A 64 10.37 -3.12 37.60
CA GLU A 64 9.75 -4.22 38.34
C GLU A 64 10.75 -5.34 38.62
N GLN A 65 11.46 -5.81 37.59
CA GLN A 65 12.48 -6.87 37.74
C GLN A 65 13.63 -6.49 38.68
N GLN A 66 14.03 -5.22 38.72
CA GLN A 66 15.06 -4.75 39.64
C GLN A 66 14.56 -4.71 41.09
N LYS A 67 13.29 -4.40 41.33
CA LYS A 67 12.67 -4.44 42.66
C LYS A 67 12.55 -5.86 43.19
N ASP A 68 12.23 -6.83 42.32
CA ASP A 68 12.12 -8.23 42.71
C ASP A 68 13.48 -8.90 42.99
N GLN A 69 14.59 -8.27 42.58
CA GLN A 69 15.96 -8.75 42.78
C GLN A 69 16.68 -8.12 43.99
N GLN A 70 16.08 -7.11 44.64
CA GLN A 70 16.60 -6.47 45.87
C GLN A 70 15.90 -7.01 47.11
#